data_AF-A0A0C1RH34-F1
#
_entry.id   AF-A0A0C1RH34-F1
#
_cell.length_a   1.000
_cell.length_b   1.000
_cell.length_c   1.000
_cell.angle_alpha   90.00
_cell.angle_beta   90.00
_cell.angle_gamma   90.00
#
_symmetry.space_group_name_H-M   'P 1'
#
loop_
_entity.id
_entity.type
_entity.pdbx_description
1 polymer ?
#
loop_
_entity_poly.entity_id
_entity_poly.type
_entity_poly.pdbx_seq_one_letter_code
_entity_poly.pdbx_strand_id
1 'polypeptide(L)' 'MTTEKGKKRLRNIPVLHDELKTKRTILLTPSAWMKIQALAKTRNTSASEVIEEWAQTLSDGS' A
#
# COMPACT_ATOMS: atom_id res chain seq x y z
N MET A 1 40.89 3.82 8.92
CA MET A 1 39.66 3.97 9.72
C MET A 1 38.85 5.09 9.12
N THR A 2 37.86 4.77 8.28
CA THR A 2 36.78 5.67 7.88
C THR A 2 35.53 4.81 7.70
N THR A 3 34.53 5.10 8.52
CA THR A 3 33.29 4.36 8.71
C THR A 3 32.20 4.96 7.84
N GLU A 4 31.90 4.33 6.71
CA GLU A 4 30.59 4.49 6.07
C GLU A 4 30.11 3.12 5.61
N LYS A 5 29.32 2.46 6.47
CA LYS A 5 28.55 1.26 6.12
C LYS A 5 27.55 1.67 5.04
N GLY A 6 27.98 1.62 3.77
CA GLY A 6 27.10 1.71 2.62
C GLY A 6 26.04 0.63 2.75
N LYS A 7 24.80 1.01 3.09
CA LYS A 7 23.64 0.13 2.93
C LYS A 7 23.65 -0.34 1.48
N LYS A 8 23.92 -1.63 1.26
CA LYS A 8 23.77 -2.27 -0.06
C LYS A 8 22.34 -2.02 -0.53
N ARG A 9 22.17 -1.05 -1.43
CA ARG A 9 20.92 -0.86 -2.17
C ARG A 9 20.80 -2.01 -3.15
N LEU A 10 19.91 -2.96 -2.87
CA LEU A 10 19.47 -3.95 -3.84
C LEU A 10 18.76 -3.21 -4.96
N ARG A 11 19.38 -3.21 -6.14
CA ARG A 11 18.99 -2.42 -7.32
C ARG A 11 17.82 -3.10 -8.03
N ASN A 12 16.67 -3.25 -7.37
CA ASN A 12 15.37 -3.56 -8.01
C ASN A 12 14.16 -3.52 -7.05
N ILE A 13 14.27 -2.88 -5.89
CA ILE A 13 13.18 -2.89 -4.89
C ILE A 13 12.66 -1.45 -4.74
N PRO A 14 11.45 -1.15 -5.27
CA PRO A 14 10.72 0.05 -4.89
C PRO A 14 10.33 -0.10 -3.41
N VAL A 15 11.07 0.58 -2.53
CA VAL A 15 10.76 0.68 -1.10
C VAL A 15 9.72 1.79 -0.96
N LEU A 16 8.47 1.51 -1.31
CA LEU A 16 7.36 2.42 -1.04
C LEU A 16 6.60 2.04 0.24
N HIS A 17 6.69 0.78 0.70
CA HIS A 17 6.18 0.36 2.00
C HIS A 17 7.15 -0.66 2.61
N ASP A 18 7.69 -0.37 3.79
CA ASP A 18 8.71 -1.15 4.52
C ASP A 18 8.18 -2.50 5.07
N GLU A 19 6.96 -2.92 4.70
CA GLU A 19 6.29 -4.11 5.22
C GLU A 19 5.85 -5.08 4.13
N LEU A 20 6.06 -6.38 4.37
CA LEU A 20 5.59 -7.43 3.48
C LEU A 20 4.05 -7.53 3.57
N LYS A 21 3.36 -7.29 2.44
CA LYS A 21 1.89 -7.45 2.38
C LYS A 21 1.49 -8.86 2.84
N THR A 22 0.80 -8.94 3.97
CA THR A 22 0.24 -10.19 4.49
C THR A 22 -1.18 -10.38 3.95
N LYS A 23 -1.57 -11.63 3.63
CA LYS A 23 -2.94 -11.91 3.22
C LYS A 23 -3.89 -11.61 4.39
N ARG A 24 -4.83 -10.70 4.15
CA ARG A 24 -5.89 -10.31 5.09
C ARG A 24 -7.22 -10.53 4.39
N THR A 25 -8.13 -11.27 5.01
CA THR A 25 -9.48 -11.48 4.47
C THR A 25 -10.41 -10.47 5.11
N ILE A 26 -11.11 -9.69 4.29
CA ILE A 26 -12.16 -8.77 4.72
C ILE A 26 -13.45 -9.09 3.99
N LEU A 27 -14.57 -8.97 4.70
CA LEU A 27 -15.90 -9.11 4.11
C LEU A 27 -16.41 -7.73 3.73
N LEU A 28 -16.79 -7.57 2.47
CA LEU A 28 -17.29 -6.32 1.91
C LEU A 28 -18.64 -6.57 1.24
N THR A 29 -19.50 -5.55 1.22
CA THR A 29 -20.71 -5.62 0.40
C THR A 29 -20.33 -5.57 -1.09
N PRO A 30 -21.12 -6.19 -1.98
CA PRO A 30 -20.85 -6.16 -3.42
C PRO A 30 -20.72 -4.75 -3.99
N SER A 31 -21.54 -3.82 -3.48
CA SER A 31 -21.52 -2.40 -3.88
C SER A 31 -20.24 -1.69 -3.43
N ALA A 32 -19.73 -1.96 -2.23
CA ALA A 32 -18.47 -1.41 -1.76
C ALA A 32 -17.29 -1.92 -2.60
N TRP A 33 -17.27 -3.23 -2.89
CA TRP A 33 -16.22 -3.83 -3.73
C TRP A 33 -16.19 -3.25 -5.14
N MET A 34 -17.35 -3.08 -5.78
CA MET A 34 -17.44 -2.44 -7.10
C MET A 34 -16.86 -1.01 -7.11
N LYS A 35 -17.15 -0.21 -6.06
CA LYS A 35 -16.59 1.14 -5.93
C LYS A 35 -15.08 1.14 -5.76
N ILE A 36 -14.54 0.23 -4.94
CA ILE A 36 -13.09 0.06 -4.75
C ILE A 36 -12.43 -0.33 -6.08
N GLN A 37 -13.01 -1.27 -6.82
CA GLN A 37 -12.49 -1.67 -8.13
C GLN A 37 -12.53 -0.53 -9.16
N ALA A 38 -13.61 0.26 -9.18
CA ALA A 38 -13.72 1.41 -10.06
C ALA A 38 -12.64 2.45 -9.75
N LEU A 39 -12.45 2.79 -8.46
CA LEU A 39 -11.41 3.72 -8.01
C LEU A 39 -10.00 3.23 -8.32
N ALA A 40 -9.74 1.93 -8.10
CA ALA A 40 -8.47 1.30 -8.43
C ALA A 40 -8.15 1.44 -9.93
N LYS A 41 -9.15 1.20 -10.81
CA LYS A 41 -9.01 1.40 -12.26
C LYS A 41 -8.76 2.85 -12.62
N THR A 42 -9.52 3.79 -12.05
CA THR A 42 -9.35 5.23 -12.34
C THR A 42 -7.97 5.75 -11.93
N ARG A 43 -7.41 5.24 -10.83
CA ARG A 43 -6.11 5.65 -10.29
C ARG A 43 -4.95 4.79 -10.81
N ASN A 44 -5.22 3.83 -11.70
CA ASN A 44 -4.26 2.85 -12.19
C ASN A 44 -3.47 2.15 -11.05
N THR A 45 -4.16 1.85 -9.95
CA THR A 45 -3.59 1.23 -8.74
C THR A 45 -4.33 -0.06 -8.37
N SER A 46 -3.90 -0.74 -7.32
CA SER A 46 -4.52 -1.95 -6.80
C SER A 46 -5.66 -1.65 -5.81
N ALA A 47 -6.66 -2.54 -5.74
CA ALA A 47 -7.73 -2.43 -4.74
C ALA A 47 -7.17 -2.42 -3.30
N SER A 48 -6.07 -3.14 -3.05
CA SER A 48 -5.35 -3.11 -1.77
C SER A 48 -4.77 -1.74 -1.45
N GLU A 49 -4.20 -1.03 -2.43
CA GLU A 49 -3.66 0.32 -2.21
C GLU A 49 -4.75 1.32 -1.87
N VAL A 50 -5.90 1.24 -2.53
CA VAL A 50 -7.04 2.12 -2.21
C VAL A 50 -7.47 1.92 -0.75
N ILE A 51 -7.48 0.68 -0.27
CA ILE A 51 -7.84 0.36 1.12
C ILE A 51 -6.77 0.87 2.09
N GLU A 52 -5.48 0.67 1.77
CA GLU A 52 -4.36 1.16 2.60
C GLU A 52 -4.33 2.71 2.66
N GLU A 53 -4.58 3.39 1.54
CA GLU A 53 -4.66 4.85 1.45
C GLU A 53 -5.82 5.41 2.29
N TRP A 54 -6.99 4.77 2.26
CA TRP A 54 -8.11 5.14 3.11
C TRP A 54 -7.80 4.95 4.59
N ALA A 55 -7.15 3.84 4.95
CA ALA A 55 -6.72 3.60 6.32
C ALA A 55 -5.75 4.69 6.81
N GLN A 56 -4.78 5.08 5.97
CA GLN A 56 -3.83 6.15 6.28
C GLN A 56 -4.52 7.51 6.43
N THR A 57 -5.39 7.87 5.48
CA THR A 57 -6.13 9.14 5.48
C THR A 57 -7.02 9.30 6.71
N LEU A 58 -7.66 8.21 7.16
CA LEU A 58 -8.47 8.20 8.37
C LEU A 58 -7.63 8.34 9.65
N SER A 59 -6.40 7.83 9.66
CA SER A 59 -5.51 7.89 10.81
C SER A 59 -4.87 9.26 11.05
N ASP A 60 -4.65 10.04 9.98
CA ASP A 60 -4.06 11.40 10.05
C ASP A 60 -5.06 12.49 10.51
N GLY A 61 -6.30 12.12 10.84
CA GLY A 61 -7.37 13.02 11.28
C GLY A 61 -7.61 13.11 12.79
N SER A 62 -6.62 12.77 13.63
CA SER A 62 -6.73 12.77 15.11
C SER A 62 -5.90 13.87 15.77
#